data_AF-A0AAU3EHA7-F1
#
_entry.id   AF-A0AAU3EHA7-F1
#
_cell.length_a   1.000
_cell.length_b   1.000
_cell.length_c   1.000
_cell.angle_alpha   90.00
_cell.angle_beta   90.00
_cell.angle_gamma   90.00
#
_symmetry.space_group_name_H-M   'P 1'
#
loop_
_entity.id
_entity.type
_entity.pdbx_description
1 polymer ?
#
loop_
_entity_poly.entity_id
_entity_poly.type
_entity_poly.pdbx_seq_one_letter_code
_entity_poly.pdbx_strand_id
1 'polypeptide(L)'
;MCDAGDGGGRAVSDDIEASHPEDVSDPVPGGSKLRRRLSCLAGVVVALAVVAGGSVWLFHDELFYPFGDSRACDGSNTVLPGVISAGGVPIPTDASEIHYVTEDGRAQVSFLSDQMPDYLHRAGLVPEGQPLLDENYGSAYALSEEESERPEGLCGPALKGPAWSYQTTGPGPTVNILVERSPTTYSTFRTPARVIASFDIR
;
A
#
# COMPACT_ATOMS: atom_id res chain seq x y z
N MET A 1 -13.48 -42.79 22.89
CA MET A 1 -14.24 -42.22 24.03
C MET A 1 -14.25 -40.72 23.83
N CYS A 2 -15.38 -39.99 23.84
CA CYS A 2 -16.37 -39.98 24.90
C CYS A 2 -17.81 -39.93 24.40
N ASP A 3 -18.64 -40.60 25.20
CA ASP A 3 -20.11 -40.59 25.29
C ASP A 3 -20.69 -39.21 25.63
N ALA A 4 -21.94 -39.00 25.20
CA ALA A 4 -22.89 -38.12 25.88
C ALA A 4 -24.34 -38.45 25.48
N GLY A 5 -25.09 -39.04 26.41
CA GLY A 5 -26.39 -38.51 26.83
C GLY A 5 -27.65 -38.93 26.06
N ASP A 6 -28.23 -40.05 26.49
CA ASP A 6 -29.65 -40.41 26.37
C ASP A 6 -30.56 -39.41 27.13
N GLY A 7 -31.79 -39.23 26.66
CA GLY A 7 -32.77 -38.29 27.21
C GLY A 7 -34.12 -38.38 26.50
N GLY A 8 -34.85 -39.48 26.75
CA GLY A 8 -36.20 -39.72 26.24
C GLY A 8 -37.30 -38.86 26.89
N GLY A 9 -38.40 -38.67 26.14
CA GLY A 9 -39.64 -38.05 26.61
C GLY A 9 -40.75 -38.08 25.55
N ARG A 10 -41.54 -39.17 25.55
CA ARG A 10 -42.86 -39.41 24.90
C ARG A 10 -43.85 -38.25 25.17
N ALA A 11 -44.87 -37.94 24.35
CA ALA A 11 -45.95 -38.82 23.85
C ALA A 11 -46.89 -38.09 22.84
N VAL A 12 -47.43 -38.87 21.86
CA VAL A 12 -48.86 -38.99 21.41
C VAL A 12 -49.49 -37.78 20.68
N SER A 13 -50.26 -37.83 19.58
CA SER A 13 -50.73 -38.78 18.54
C SER A 13 -51.25 -37.87 17.38
N ASP A 14 -51.45 -38.25 16.12
CA ASP A 14 -52.47 -39.15 15.56
C ASP A 14 -52.15 -39.46 14.07
N ASP A 15 -52.45 -40.70 13.70
CA ASP A 15 -52.94 -41.25 12.44
C ASP A 15 -52.66 -40.55 11.09
N ILE A 16 -52.06 -41.31 10.16
CA ILE A 16 -52.62 -41.57 8.82
C ILE A 16 -52.06 -42.91 8.30
N GLU A 17 -53.00 -43.78 7.98
CA GLU A 17 -52.87 -45.10 7.37
C GLU A 17 -52.56 -45.00 5.88
N ALA A 18 -51.63 -45.82 5.38
CA ALA A 18 -51.85 -46.80 4.31
C ALA A 18 -50.55 -47.16 3.54
N SER A 19 -50.46 -48.45 3.23
CA SER A 19 -49.70 -49.12 2.15
C SER A 19 -48.18 -49.30 2.29
N HIS A 20 -47.81 -50.51 2.73
CA HIS A 20 -46.64 -51.24 2.21
C HIS A 20 -46.84 -51.58 0.72
N PRO A 21 -45.76 -51.60 -0.06
CA PRO A 21 -45.13 -52.90 -0.32
C PRO A 21 -43.63 -52.90 -0.05
N GLU A 22 -43.16 -54.09 0.30
CA GLU A 22 -41.77 -54.44 0.52
C GLU A 22 -40.96 -54.23 -0.76
N ASP A 23 -39.85 -53.48 -0.66
CA ASP A 23 -38.76 -53.57 -1.60
C ASP A 23 -37.49 -54.00 -0.85
N VAL A 24 -37.05 -55.21 -1.18
CA VAL A 24 -35.91 -55.91 -0.61
C VAL A 24 -34.65 -55.18 -1.07
N SER A 25 -34.09 -54.34 -0.21
CA SER A 25 -32.75 -53.80 -0.41
C SER A 25 -31.73 -54.71 0.29
N ASP A 26 -31.04 -55.53 -0.52
CA ASP A 26 -29.83 -56.23 -0.10
C ASP A 26 -28.78 -55.24 0.45
N PRO A 27 -28.22 -55.46 1.66
CA PRO A 27 -27.18 -54.59 2.18
C PRO A 27 -25.84 -54.89 1.50
N VAL A 28 -25.42 -54.01 0.59
CA VAL A 28 -24.05 -53.98 0.06
C VAL A 28 -23.06 -53.79 1.23
N PRO A 29 -22.18 -54.76 1.53
CA PRO A 29 -21.26 -54.65 2.66
C PRO A 29 -19.99 -53.92 2.21
N GLY A 30 -19.84 -52.64 2.58
CA GLY A 30 -18.55 -51.95 2.39
C GLY A 30 -18.54 -50.42 2.48
N GLY A 31 -19.68 -49.74 2.52
CA GLY A 31 -19.75 -48.28 2.36
C GLY A 31 -19.40 -47.42 3.58
N SER A 32 -19.42 -47.97 4.80
CA SER A 32 -19.39 -47.16 6.03
C SER A 32 -17.99 -46.61 6.37
N LYS A 33 -16.94 -47.42 6.19
CA LYS A 33 -15.55 -46.98 6.44
C LYS A 33 -15.06 -45.98 5.38
N LEU A 34 -15.48 -46.16 4.13
CA LEU A 34 -15.13 -45.26 3.04
C LEU A 34 -15.85 -43.92 3.17
N ARG A 35 -17.16 -43.91 3.46
CA ARG A 35 -17.93 -42.68 3.75
C ARG A 35 -17.38 -41.92 4.96
N ARG A 36 -16.99 -42.63 6.02
CA ARG A 36 -16.42 -42.00 7.22
C ARG A 36 -15.05 -41.39 6.96
N ARG A 37 -14.20 -42.06 6.18
CA ARG A 37 -12.89 -41.51 5.77
C ARG A 37 -13.06 -40.30 4.84
N LEU A 38 -13.97 -40.35 3.88
CA LEU A 38 -14.28 -39.22 3.00
C LEU A 38 -14.85 -38.02 3.77
N SER A 39 -15.70 -38.26 4.77
CA SER A 39 -16.26 -37.22 5.61
C SER A 39 -15.21 -36.56 6.52
N CYS A 40 -14.30 -37.34 7.13
CA CYS A 40 -13.16 -36.77 7.86
C CYS A 40 -12.24 -35.95 6.94
N LEU A 41 -11.98 -36.44 5.73
CA LEU A 41 -11.10 -35.76 4.78
C LEU A 41 -11.73 -34.45 4.29
N ALA A 42 -13.04 -34.43 4.03
CA ALA A 42 -13.78 -33.22 3.70
C ALA A 42 -13.74 -32.20 4.85
N GLY A 43 -13.91 -32.64 6.11
CA GLY A 43 -13.78 -31.75 7.27
C GLY A 43 -12.40 -31.13 7.40
N VAL A 44 -11.34 -31.92 7.18
CA VAL A 44 -9.94 -31.42 7.17
C VAL A 44 -9.72 -30.41 6.05
N VAL A 45 -10.26 -30.68 4.85
CA VAL A 45 -10.14 -29.75 3.72
C VAL A 45 -10.86 -28.42 4.00
N VAL A 46 -12.06 -28.46 4.59
CA VAL A 46 -12.79 -27.25 4.97
C VAL A 46 -12.03 -26.47 6.03
N ALA A 47 -11.52 -27.15 7.07
CA ALA A 47 -10.73 -26.50 8.11
C ALA A 47 -9.45 -25.85 7.54
N LEU A 48 -8.74 -26.55 6.64
CA LEU A 48 -7.56 -25.99 5.96
C LEU A 48 -7.92 -24.81 5.06
N ALA A 49 -9.04 -24.86 4.34
CA ALA A 49 -9.49 -23.77 3.50
C ALA A 49 -9.85 -22.52 4.32
N VAL A 50 -10.48 -22.69 5.49
CA VAL A 50 -10.79 -21.59 6.41
C VAL A 50 -9.51 -21.00 7.01
N VAL A 51 -8.55 -21.83 7.42
CA VAL A 51 -7.28 -21.35 7.98
C VAL A 51 -6.44 -20.63 6.92
N ALA A 52 -6.30 -21.22 5.73
CA ALA A 52 -5.54 -20.61 4.64
C ALA A 52 -6.21 -19.33 4.13
N GLY A 53 -7.53 -19.37 3.90
CA GLY A 53 -8.31 -18.20 3.49
C GLY A 53 -8.31 -17.09 4.54
N GLY A 54 -8.45 -17.44 5.83
CA GLY A 54 -8.38 -16.49 6.93
C GLY A 54 -7.00 -15.86 7.09
N SER A 55 -5.94 -16.64 6.89
CA SER A 55 -4.56 -16.11 6.90
C SER A 55 -4.34 -15.14 5.74
N VAL A 56 -4.71 -15.52 4.52
CA VAL A 56 -4.57 -14.65 3.34
C VAL A 56 -5.40 -13.36 3.48
N TRP A 57 -6.59 -13.43 4.08
CA TRP A 57 -7.44 -12.27 4.31
C TRP A 57 -6.86 -11.32 5.36
N LEU A 58 -6.28 -11.86 6.44
CA LEU A 58 -5.64 -11.05 7.48
C LEU A 58 -4.36 -10.33 7.00
N PHE A 59 -3.67 -10.90 6.02
CA PHE A 59 -2.45 -10.32 5.48
C PHE A 59 -2.66 -9.69 4.10
N HIS A 60 -3.89 -9.51 3.63
CA HIS A 60 -4.14 -8.98 2.29
C HIS A 60 -3.55 -7.57 2.13
N ASP A 61 -3.75 -6.70 3.11
CA ASP A 61 -3.27 -5.32 3.05
C ASP A 61 -1.74 -5.19 3.21
N GLU A 62 -1.06 -6.18 3.81
CA GLU A 62 0.42 -6.20 3.95
C GLU A 62 1.12 -7.02 2.84
N LEU A 63 0.47 -8.02 2.26
CA LEU A 63 1.03 -8.89 1.22
C LEU A 63 0.93 -8.31 -0.18
N PHE A 64 0.02 -7.36 -0.41
CA PHE A 64 -0.26 -6.82 -1.73
C PHE A 64 -0.02 -5.30 -1.80
N TYR A 65 1.11 -4.83 -1.24
CA TYR A 65 1.67 -3.55 -1.70
C TYR A 65 1.77 -3.57 -3.23
N PRO A 66 1.53 -2.45 -3.93
CA PRO A 66 1.66 -2.41 -5.37
C PRO A 66 3.04 -2.96 -5.77
N PHE A 67 3.05 -3.98 -6.63
CA PHE A 67 4.27 -4.66 -7.12
C PHE A 67 5.15 -5.31 -6.04
N GLY A 68 4.67 -5.45 -4.80
CA GLY A 68 5.49 -5.89 -3.66
C GLY A 68 6.53 -4.87 -3.20
N ASP A 69 6.40 -3.60 -3.60
CA ASP A 69 7.26 -2.50 -3.15
C ASP A 69 6.55 -1.71 -2.06
N SER A 70 7.05 -1.76 -0.82
CA SER A 70 6.46 -1.05 0.33
C SER A 70 6.51 0.48 0.21
N ARG A 71 7.27 1.00 -0.75
CA ARG A 71 7.33 2.44 -1.07
C ARG A 71 6.18 2.85 -1.99
N ALA A 72 5.59 1.91 -2.73
CA ALA A 72 4.52 2.20 -3.67
C ALA A 72 3.21 2.42 -2.91
N CYS A 73 2.51 3.49 -3.25
CA CYS A 73 1.21 3.82 -2.71
C CYS A 73 0.10 3.22 -3.56
N ASP A 74 -1.05 2.94 -2.93
CA ASP A 74 -2.23 2.42 -3.60
C ASP A 74 -2.62 3.27 -4.81
N GLY A 75 -3.03 2.59 -5.89
CA GLY A 75 -3.34 3.24 -7.17
C GLY A 75 -2.14 3.42 -8.10
N SER A 76 -0.91 3.14 -7.64
CA SER A 76 0.28 3.16 -8.52
C SER A 76 0.14 2.16 -9.67
N ASN A 77 0.27 2.65 -10.89
CA ASN A 77 0.17 1.84 -12.12
C ASN A 77 1.51 1.30 -12.65
N THR A 78 2.65 1.76 -12.12
CA THR A 78 4.00 1.43 -12.58
C THR A 78 4.95 1.31 -11.39
N VAL A 79 5.87 0.33 -11.44
CA VAL A 79 6.92 0.17 -10.43
C VAL A 79 8.10 1.11 -10.72
N LEU A 80 8.57 1.83 -9.70
CA LEU A 80 9.81 2.60 -9.82
C LEU A 80 11.03 1.73 -9.50
N PRO A 81 12.19 2.00 -10.10
CA PRO A 81 13.41 1.27 -9.78
C PRO A 81 13.80 1.41 -8.30
N GLY A 82 14.66 0.51 -7.82
CA GLY A 82 15.21 0.57 -6.46
C GLY A 82 15.87 1.93 -6.17
N VAL A 83 16.63 2.45 -7.13
CA VAL A 83 17.21 3.81 -7.10
C VAL A 83 16.32 4.74 -7.93
N ILE A 84 15.55 5.58 -7.25
CA ILE A 84 14.68 6.58 -7.88
C ILE A 84 15.53 7.75 -8.35
N SER A 85 15.36 8.17 -9.60
CA SER A 85 16.03 9.34 -10.17
C SER A 85 15.00 10.35 -10.67
N ALA A 86 14.98 11.53 -10.07
CA ALA A 86 14.12 12.64 -10.48
C ALA A 86 14.97 13.68 -11.22
N GLY A 87 14.52 14.15 -12.38
CA GLY A 87 15.32 15.03 -13.23
C GLY A 87 16.62 14.40 -13.77
N GLY A 88 16.71 13.07 -13.81
CA GLY A 88 17.91 12.35 -14.23
C GLY A 88 19.00 12.23 -13.16
N VAL A 89 18.74 12.69 -11.93
CA VAL A 89 19.65 12.60 -10.78
C VAL A 89 19.03 11.72 -9.69
N PRO A 90 19.78 10.76 -9.12
CA PRO A 90 19.28 9.98 -7.99
C PRO A 90 18.84 10.87 -6.83
N ILE A 91 17.73 10.50 -6.19
CA ILE A 91 17.32 11.13 -4.93
C ILE A 91 18.44 11.01 -3.88
N PRO A 92 18.48 11.89 -2.87
CA PRO A 92 19.49 11.85 -1.83
C PRO A 92 19.69 10.46 -1.21
N THR A 93 20.94 10.08 -0.91
CA THR A 93 21.25 8.75 -0.35
C THR A 93 20.77 8.57 1.08
N ASP A 94 20.52 9.67 1.78
CA ASP A 94 19.93 9.72 3.12
C ASP A 94 18.39 9.76 3.10
N ALA A 95 17.77 9.71 1.91
CA ALA A 95 16.33 9.75 1.79
C ALA A 95 15.67 8.61 2.58
N SER A 96 14.75 9.01 3.46
CA SER A 96 13.97 8.12 4.32
C SER A 96 12.47 8.40 4.12
N GLU A 97 11.62 7.52 4.66
CA GLU A 97 10.17 7.61 4.50
C GLU A 97 9.74 7.81 3.02
N ILE A 98 10.34 7.00 2.15
CA ILE A 98 10.12 7.10 0.71
C ILE A 98 8.75 6.48 0.38
N HIS A 99 7.87 7.31 -0.15
CA HIS A 99 6.55 6.93 -0.65
C HIS A 99 6.38 7.46 -2.06
N TYR A 100 5.82 6.67 -2.98
CA TYR A 100 5.58 7.12 -4.34
C TYR A 100 4.23 6.68 -4.87
N VAL A 101 3.64 7.52 -5.73
CA VAL A 101 2.52 7.15 -6.58
C VAL A 101 2.88 7.37 -8.04
N THR A 102 2.44 6.48 -8.91
CA THR A 102 2.59 6.63 -10.36
C THR A 102 1.23 6.60 -11.05
N GLU A 103 0.99 7.60 -11.89
CA GLU A 103 -0.26 7.74 -12.64
C GLU A 103 0.05 8.42 -13.98
N ASP A 104 -0.56 7.95 -15.07
CA ASP A 104 -0.45 8.56 -16.40
C ASP A 104 0.98 8.89 -16.88
N GLY A 105 1.93 7.99 -16.61
CA GLY A 105 3.33 8.18 -17.00
C GLY A 105 4.08 9.23 -16.16
N ARG A 106 3.53 9.64 -15.03
CA ARG A 106 4.15 10.56 -14.07
C ARG A 106 4.35 9.86 -12.73
N ALA A 107 5.44 10.20 -12.07
CA ALA A 107 5.73 9.80 -10.69
C ALA A 107 5.63 11.03 -9.78
N GLN A 108 5.10 10.81 -8.58
CA GLN A 108 5.23 11.73 -7.46
C GLN A 108 5.84 10.96 -6.30
N VAL A 109 6.94 11.46 -5.75
CA VAL A 109 7.74 10.78 -4.73
C VAL A 109 7.90 11.70 -3.53
N SER A 110 7.36 11.29 -2.37
CA SER A 110 7.59 11.93 -1.08
C SER A 110 8.75 11.25 -0.38
N PHE A 111 9.67 12.04 0.19
CA PHE A 111 10.75 11.54 1.03
C PHE A 111 11.22 12.62 2.01
N LEU A 112 12.00 12.20 3.01
CA LEU A 112 12.60 13.04 4.03
C LEU A 112 14.13 12.99 3.89
N SER A 113 14.81 14.15 3.82
CA SER A 113 16.27 14.23 3.61
C SER A 113 16.89 15.49 4.21
N ASP A 114 18.14 15.39 4.68
CA ASP A 114 18.99 16.50 5.11
C ASP A 114 19.86 17.04 3.96
N GLN A 115 19.98 16.31 2.85
CA GLN A 115 20.85 16.63 1.72
C GLN A 115 20.16 17.33 0.56
N MET A 116 19.04 18.02 0.83
CA MET A 116 18.33 18.78 -0.20
C MET A 116 19.14 19.93 -0.82
N PRO A 117 19.95 20.71 -0.07
CA PRO A 117 20.85 21.70 -0.67
C PRO A 117 21.69 21.13 -1.82
N ASP A 118 22.47 20.08 -1.53
CA ASP A 118 23.34 19.43 -2.51
C ASP A 118 22.55 18.80 -3.67
N TYR A 119 21.39 18.20 -3.38
CA TYR A 119 20.56 17.60 -4.43
C TYR A 119 20.04 18.63 -5.43
N LEU A 120 19.59 19.80 -4.97
CA LEU A 120 19.10 20.86 -5.86
C LEU A 120 20.20 21.36 -6.81
N HIS A 121 21.44 21.42 -6.34
CA HIS A 121 22.58 21.76 -7.19
C HIS A 121 22.91 20.67 -8.20
N ARG A 122 23.02 19.41 -7.75
CA ARG A 122 23.30 18.27 -8.65
C ARG A 122 22.21 18.08 -9.71
N ALA A 123 20.95 18.30 -9.34
CA ALA A 123 19.80 18.25 -10.24
C ALA A 123 19.74 19.43 -11.22
N GLY A 124 20.63 20.42 -11.08
CA GLY A 124 20.67 21.60 -11.94
C GLY A 124 19.49 22.56 -11.73
N LEU A 125 18.78 22.43 -10.61
CA LEU A 125 17.65 23.31 -10.26
C LEU A 125 18.12 24.64 -9.68
N VAL A 126 19.24 24.62 -8.96
CA VAL A 126 19.91 25.82 -8.42
C VAL A 126 21.38 25.76 -8.82
N PRO A 127 21.96 26.77 -9.48
CA PRO A 127 23.39 26.76 -9.81
C PRO A 127 24.27 26.72 -8.56
N GLU A 128 25.45 26.11 -8.68
CA GLU A 128 26.44 26.05 -7.59
C GLU A 128 26.80 27.44 -7.06
N GLY A 129 26.85 27.56 -5.74
CA GLY A 129 27.16 28.82 -5.04
C GLY A 129 26.05 29.86 -5.04
N GLN A 130 24.88 29.58 -5.64
CA GLN A 130 23.72 30.46 -5.57
C GLN A 130 22.87 30.19 -4.32
N PRO A 131 22.16 31.20 -3.78
CA PRO A 131 21.24 30.99 -2.67
C PRO A 131 20.13 30.01 -3.08
N LEU A 132 19.84 29.04 -2.20
CA LEU A 132 18.83 28.00 -2.48
C LEU A 132 17.44 28.62 -2.68
N LEU A 133 17.05 29.57 -1.82
CA LEU A 133 15.73 30.21 -1.85
C LEU A 133 15.71 31.52 -2.65
N ASP A 134 16.42 31.56 -3.78
CA ASP A 134 16.40 32.68 -4.70
C ASP A 134 15.20 32.57 -5.67
N GLU A 135 14.47 33.67 -5.85
CA GLU A 135 13.27 33.73 -6.70
C GLU A 135 13.59 33.56 -8.20
N ASN A 136 14.85 33.68 -8.60
CA ASN A 136 15.29 33.39 -9.97
C ASN A 136 15.26 31.88 -10.29
N TYR A 137 15.30 31.02 -9.28
CA TYR A 137 15.41 29.57 -9.44
C TYR A 137 14.20 28.79 -8.91
N GLY A 138 13.38 29.42 -8.07
CA GLY A 138 12.15 28.84 -7.57
C GLY A 138 11.22 29.89 -6.99
N SER A 139 10.18 29.47 -6.30
CA SER A 139 9.22 30.40 -5.69
C SER A 139 8.59 29.83 -4.43
N ALA A 140 8.05 30.71 -3.60
CA ALA A 140 7.24 30.29 -2.47
C ALA A 140 6.02 29.51 -2.98
N TYR A 141 5.84 28.31 -2.45
CA TYR A 141 4.64 27.52 -2.69
C TYR A 141 3.53 28.01 -1.76
N ALA A 142 2.28 28.07 -2.26
CA ALA A 142 1.14 28.65 -1.57
C ALA A 142 0.60 27.74 -0.45
N LEU A 143 1.46 27.41 0.52
CA LEU A 143 1.17 26.59 1.68
C LEU A 143 1.64 27.34 2.93
N SER A 144 0.70 27.77 3.76
CA SER A 144 0.97 28.54 4.98
C SER A 144 1.50 27.66 6.13
N GLU A 145 1.98 28.26 7.23
CA GLU A 145 2.66 27.54 8.32
C GLU A 145 1.82 26.45 9.01
N GLU A 146 0.49 26.60 9.01
CA GLU A 146 -0.45 25.65 9.60
C GLU A 146 -1.06 24.69 8.56
N GLU A 147 -0.76 24.91 7.29
CA GLU A 147 -1.29 24.10 6.20
C GLU A 147 -0.37 22.92 5.88
N SER A 148 -1.01 21.87 5.38
CA SER A 148 -0.31 20.72 4.84
C SER A 148 -1.01 20.23 3.60
N GLU A 149 -0.24 19.81 2.61
CA GLU A 149 -0.74 19.24 1.37
C GLU A 149 -0.16 17.86 1.14
N ARG A 150 -1.02 16.95 0.68
CA ARG A 150 -0.60 15.63 0.19
C ARG A 150 -1.27 15.41 -1.16
N PRO A 151 -0.48 15.24 -2.25
CA PRO A 151 -1.03 14.91 -3.54
C PRO A 151 -1.94 13.69 -3.50
N GLU A 152 -2.94 13.67 -4.38
CA GLU A 152 -3.85 12.55 -4.51
C GLU A 152 -3.09 11.25 -4.81
N GLY A 153 -3.53 10.14 -4.21
CA GLY A 153 -2.89 8.84 -4.30
C GLY A 153 -1.56 8.69 -3.55
N LEU A 154 -0.90 9.78 -3.16
CA LEU A 154 0.34 9.71 -2.40
C LEU A 154 0.05 9.35 -0.94
N CYS A 155 0.62 8.23 -0.51
CA CYS A 155 0.60 7.74 0.86
C CYS A 155 1.71 8.37 1.71
N GLY A 156 1.66 8.16 3.02
CA GLY A 156 2.61 8.73 3.97
C GLY A 156 2.25 10.15 4.44
N PRO A 157 3.18 10.83 5.13
CA PRO A 157 2.94 12.15 5.72
C PRO A 157 2.80 13.25 4.65
N ALA A 158 1.91 14.20 4.91
CA ALA A 158 1.74 15.40 4.08
C ALA A 158 2.95 16.34 4.17
N LEU A 159 3.22 17.08 3.09
CA LEU A 159 4.14 18.22 3.08
C LEU A 159 3.54 19.35 3.92
N LYS A 160 4.32 19.96 4.81
CA LYS A 160 3.89 21.07 5.67
C LYS A 160 4.43 22.40 5.17
N GLY A 161 3.62 23.45 5.29
CA GLY A 161 4.09 24.78 5.02
C GLY A 161 5.02 25.33 6.11
N PRO A 162 5.78 26.39 5.82
CA PRO A 162 5.95 26.99 4.50
C PRO A 162 6.75 26.07 3.56
N ALA A 163 6.54 26.17 2.24
CA ALA A 163 7.24 25.36 1.24
C ALA A 163 7.81 26.19 0.08
N TRP A 164 8.76 25.62 -0.66
CA TRP A 164 9.35 26.21 -1.86
C TRP A 164 9.20 25.27 -3.05
N SER A 165 8.93 25.82 -4.24
CA SER A 165 8.84 25.07 -5.49
C SER A 165 10.04 25.39 -6.39
N TYR A 166 10.65 24.36 -6.95
CA TYR A 166 11.62 24.44 -8.05
C TYR A 166 11.07 23.72 -9.26
N GLN A 167 11.15 24.34 -10.43
CA GLN A 167 10.74 23.75 -11.69
C GLN A 167 11.89 23.81 -12.68
N THR A 168 12.14 22.72 -13.40
CA THR A 168 13.16 22.71 -14.46
C THR A 168 12.72 23.62 -15.61
N THR A 169 13.57 24.58 -15.97
CA THR A 169 13.35 25.53 -17.07
C THR A 169 14.35 25.24 -18.20
N GLY A 170 14.23 24.09 -18.85
CA GLY A 170 15.18 23.73 -19.91
C GLY A 170 14.88 22.42 -20.65
N PRO A 171 15.66 22.12 -21.71
CA PRO A 171 15.56 20.85 -22.41
C PRO A 171 16.04 19.70 -21.52
N GLY A 172 15.15 18.78 -21.18
CA GLY A 172 15.45 17.66 -20.30
C GLY A 172 14.18 16.97 -19.78
N PRO A 173 14.32 15.96 -18.91
CA PRO A 173 13.19 15.41 -18.17
C PRO A 173 12.60 16.50 -17.26
N THR A 174 11.30 16.73 -17.34
CA THR A 174 10.62 17.70 -16.48
C THR A 174 10.58 17.17 -15.04
N VAL A 175 11.08 17.97 -14.11
CA VAL A 175 11.02 17.73 -12.67
C VAL A 175 10.53 18.98 -11.93
N ASN A 176 9.58 18.79 -11.02
CA ASN A 176 9.14 19.77 -10.04
C ASN A 176 9.50 19.25 -8.64
N ILE A 177 10.14 20.09 -7.84
CA ILE A 177 10.50 19.77 -6.46
C ILE A 177 9.78 20.74 -5.53
N LEU A 178 8.95 20.22 -4.64
CA LEU A 178 8.44 20.94 -3.48
C LEU A 178 9.26 20.54 -2.26
N VAL A 179 9.72 21.51 -1.48
CA VAL A 179 10.53 21.27 -0.27
C VAL A 179 10.06 22.12 0.89
N GLU A 180 9.98 21.53 2.08
CA GLU A 180 9.61 22.25 3.29
C GLU A 180 10.67 23.28 3.70
N ARG A 181 10.20 24.48 4.01
CA ARG A 181 11.00 25.58 4.57
C ARG A 181 10.84 25.65 6.07
N SER A 182 11.87 26.16 6.73
CA SER A 182 11.80 26.45 8.16
C SER A 182 10.75 27.52 8.43
N PRO A 183 9.81 27.28 9.37
CA PRO A 183 8.77 28.26 9.72
C PRO A 183 9.36 29.42 10.55
N THR A 184 10.50 29.20 11.21
CA THR A 184 11.17 30.22 12.03
C THR A 184 12.25 30.98 11.27
N THR A 185 12.79 30.39 10.21
CA THR A 185 13.92 30.93 9.46
C THR A 185 13.64 30.79 7.96
N TYR A 186 12.93 31.78 7.43
CA TYR A 186 12.46 31.79 6.04
C TYR A 186 13.59 31.70 4.99
N SER A 187 14.86 31.82 5.35
CA SER A 187 16.01 31.65 4.46
C SER A 187 16.59 30.22 4.40
N THR A 188 15.96 29.24 5.07
CA THR A 188 16.47 27.87 5.18
C THR A 188 15.39 26.81 4.99
N PHE A 189 15.78 25.60 4.61
CA PHE A 189 14.91 24.42 4.65
C PHE A 189 14.74 23.90 6.08
N ARG A 190 13.71 23.08 6.30
CA ARG A 190 13.69 22.21 7.50
C ARG A 190 14.85 21.21 7.42
N THR A 191 15.25 20.65 8.55
CA THR A 191 16.34 19.67 8.62
C THR A 191 15.95 18.57 9.59
N PRO A 192 15.55 17.38 9.09
CA PRO A 192 15.38 17.05 7.67
C PRO A 192 14.18 17.76 7.03
N ALA A 193 14.24 17.96 5.71
CA ALA A 193 13.15 18.53 4.93
C ALA A 193 12.33 17.42 4.28
N ARG A 194 11.00 17.49 4.39
CA ARG A 194 10.14 16.70 3.51
C ARG A 194 10.12 17.32 2.13
N VAL A 195 10.10 16.44 1.14
CA VAL A 195 10.20 16.79 -0.27
C VAL A 195 9.15 16.02 -1.03
N ILE A 196 8.51 16.67 -1.99
CA ILE A 196 7.72 16.00 -3.02
C ILE A 196 8.39 16.28 -4.36
N ALA A 197 8.89 15.23 -5.00
CA ALA A 197 9.46 15.28 -6.34
C ALA A 197 8.47 14.71 -7.35
N SER A 198 8.09 15.52 -8.34
CA SER A 198 7.18 15.12 -9.42
C SER A 198 7.91 15.13 -10.76
N PHE A 199 7.89 14.03 -11.51
CA PHE A 199 8.63 13.89 -12.76
C PHE A 199 7.97 12.89 -13.71
N ASP A 200 8.30 12.96 -15.00
CA ASP A 200 7.83 12.01 -16.01
C ASP A 200 8.63 10.70 -15.95
N ILE A 201 7.91 9.57 -16.03
CA ILE A 201 8.46 8.22 -16.13
C ILE A 201 8.56 7.91 -17.62
N ARG A 202 9.80 7.73 -18.12
CA ARG A 202 10.06 7.34 -19.51
C ARG A 202 10.23 5.84 -19.67
#